data_AF-A0A8T5BET9-F1
#
_entry.id   AF-A0A8T5BET9-F1
#
_cell.length_a   1.000
_cell.length_b   1.000
_cell.length_c   1.000
_cell.angle_alpha   90.00
_cell.angle_beta   90.00
_cell.angle_gamma   90.00
#
_symmetry.space_group_name_H-M   'P 1'
#
loop_
_entity.id
_entity.type
_entity.pdbx_description
1 polymer ?
#
loop_
_entity_poly.entity_id
_entity_poly.type
_entity_poly.pdbx_seq_one_letter_code
_entity_poly.pdbx_strand_id
1 'polypeptide(L)'
;MNAKIFELSIILIFTGLSIILIGLILAATRFKAKINGGGIIFIGPIPLIFGLNKGLKGVLILILFMLFLLVLSVQLLLTWS
;
A
#
# COMPACT_ATOMS: atom_id res chain seq x y z
N MET A 1 -14.68 -33.30 -20.04
CA MET A 1 -13.85 -32.60 -19.03
C MET A 1 -13.79 -33.49 -17.80
N ASN A 2 -12.60 -33.84 -17.30
CA ASN A 2 -12.48 -34.80 -16.20
C ASN A 2 -12.92 -34.14 -14.88
N ALA A 3 -14.01 -34.62 -14.28
CA ALA A 3 -14.56 -34.10 -13.02
C ALA A 3 -13.49 -33.99 -11.90
N LYS A 4 -12.54 -34.93 -11.89
CA LYS A 4 -11.42 -34.96 -10.95
C LYS A 4 -10.49 -33.74 -11.02
N ILE A 5 -10.24 -33.20 -12.21
CA ILE A 5 -9.39 -32.00 -12.40
C ILE A 5 -10.13 -30.75 -11.93
N PHE A 6 -11.45 -30.72 -12.14
CA PHE A 6 -12.30 -29.62 -11.72
C PHE A 6 -12.40 -29.52 -10.19
N GLU A 7 -12.58 -30.65 -9.49
CA GLU A 7 -12.58 -30.71 -8.03
C GLU A 7 -11.23 -30.28 -7.42
N LEU A 8 -10.12 -30.76 -7.98
CA LEU A 8 -8.77 -30.36 -7.55
C LEU A 8 -8.53 -28.87 -7.70
N SER A 9 -9.03 -28.27 -8.79
CA SER A 9 -8.90 -26.84 -9.06
C SER A 9 -9.67 -26.00 -8.04
N ILE A 10 -10.90 -26.40 -7.72
CA ILE A 10 -11.73 -25.75 -6.70
C ILE A 10 -11.07 -25.83 -5.32
N ILE A 11 -10.61 -27.01 -4.91
CA ILE A 11 -9.95 -27.21 -3.61
C ILE A 11 -8.69 -26.34 -3.50
N LEU A 12 -7.90 -26.25 -4.57
CA LEU A 12 -6.66 -25.47 -4.57
C LEU A 12 -6.92 -23.97 -4.44
N ILE A 13 -7.94 -23.44 -5.15
CA ILE A 13 -8.35 -22.04 -5.06
C ILE A 13 -8.82 -21.70 -3.63
N PHE A 14 -9.70 -22.52 -3.06
CA PHE A 14 -10.20 -22.29 -1.70
C PHE A 14 -9.11 -22.38 -0.63
N THR A 15 -8.17 -23.29 -0.81
CA THR A 15 -7.02 -23.45 0.11
C THR A 15 -6.12 -22.21 0.04
N GLY A 16 -5.78 -21.74 -1.16
CA GLY A 16 -4.97 -20.54 -1.34
C GLY A 16 -5.65 -19.29 -0.76
N LEU A 17 -6.95 -19.12 -1.00
CA LEU A 17 -7.72 -18.01 -0.47
C LEU A 17 -7.78 -18.04 1.06
N SER A 18 -7.95 -19.22 1.66
CA SER A 18 -7.95 -19.38 3.12
C SER A 18 -6.62 -18.98 3.76
N ILE A 19 -5.50 -19.37 3.16
CA ILE A 19 -4.14 -19.03 3.64
C ILE A 19 -3.93 -17.50 3.61
N ILE A 20 -4.34 -16.83 2.53
CA ILE A 20 -4.20 -15.38 2.40
C ILE A 20 -5.05 -14.66 3.44
N LEU A 21 -6.30 -15.08 3.65
CA LEU A 21 -7.20 -14.48 4.64
C LEU A 21 -6.65 -14.61 6.07
N ILE A 22 -6.17 -15.80 6.44
CA ILE A 22 -5.57 -16.03 7.76
C ILE A 22 -4.32 -15.15 7.94
N GLY A 23 -3.46 -15.08 6.91
CA GLY A 23 -2.29 -14.22 6.92
C GLY A 23 -2.63 -12.74 7.12
N LEU A 24 -3.70 -12.26 6.48
CA LEU A 24 -4.16 -10.87 6.61
C LEU A 24 -4.70 -10.58 8.01
N ILE A 25 -5.49 -11.48 8.59
CA ILE A 25 -6.04 -11.33 9.94
C ILE A 25 -4.91 -11.34 10.98
N LEU A 26 -3.93 -12.24 10.84
CA LEU A 26 -2.75 -12.29 11.71
C LEU A 26 -1.88 -11.03 11.57
N ALA A 27 -1.73 -10.51 10.36
CA ALA A 27 -1.04 -9.24 10.14
C ALA A 27 -1.78 -8.09 10.83
N ALA A 28 -3.10 -7.99 10.64
CA ALA A 28 -3.92 -6.92 11.20
C ALA A 28 -3.94 -6.94 12.74
N THR A 29 -4.01 -8.12 13.36
CA THR A 29 -4.04 -8.26 14.83
C THR A 29 -2.69 -7.96 15.50
N ARG A 30 -1.57 -8.09 14.77
CA ARG A 30 -0.23 -7.69 15.28
C ARG A 30 0.00 -6.18 15.27
N PHE A 31 -0.84 -5.40 14.58
CA PHE A 31 -0.79 -3.94 14.66
C PHE A 31 -1.43 -3.43 15.96
N LYS A 32 -0.73 -3.57 17.10
CA LYS A 32 -0.89 -2.67 18.25
C LYS A 32 -0.24 -1.30 17.96
N ALA A 33 -0.48 -0.76 16.77
CA ALA A 33 0.02 0.54 16.40
C ALA A 33 -0.86 1.59 17.08
N LYS A 34 -0.24 2.37 17.96
CA LYS A 34 -0.77 3.65 18.44
C LYS A 34 -1.18 4.43 17.18
N ILE A 35 -2.49 4.57 16.96
CA ILE A 35 -3.03 5.21 15.77
C ILE A 35 -2.68 6.69 15.90
N ASN A 36 -1.50 7.05 15.42
CA ASN A 36 -1.09 8.44 15.32
C ASN A 36 -1.86 8.97 14.12
N GLY A 37 -3.07 9.49 14.39
CA GLY A 37 -3.97 10.08 13.40
C GLY A 37 -3.35 11.33 12.79
N GLY A 38 -2.40 11.12 11.89
CA GLY A 38 -1.86 12.13 11.00
C GLY A 38 -2.27 11.80 9.58
N GLY A 39 -2.95 12.73 8.93
CA GLY A 39 -3.44 12.60 7.56
C GLY A 39 -2.69 13.51 6.59
N ILE A 40 -2.64 13.10 5.33
CA ILE A 40 -2.15 13.93 4.22
C ILE A 40 -3.37 14.29 3.38
N ILE A 41 -3.62 15.58 3.22
CA ILE A 41 -4.65 16.11 2.32
C ILE A 41 -3.93 16.64 1.09
N PHE A 42 -4.25 16.13 -0.09
CA PHE A 42 -3.76 16.66 -1.36
C PHE A 42 -4.72 17.76 -1.84
N ILE A 43 -4.31 19.02 -1.73
CA ILE A 43 -5.03 20.16 -2.31
C ILE A 43 -4.30 20.50 -3.61
N GLY A 44 -4.73 19.86 -4.70
CA GLY A 44 -3.98 19.90 -5.96
C GLY A 44 -2.62 19.18 -5.85
N PRO A 45 -1.57 19.63 -6.57
CA PRO A 45 -0.24 19.01 -6.49
C PRO A 45 0.48 19.30 -5.18
N ILE A 46 -0.11 20.09 -4.28
CA ILE A 46 0.49 20.52 -3.01
C ILE A 46 -0.03 19.62 -1.89
N PRO A 47 0.81 18.76 -1.30
CA PRO A 47 0.44 17.95 -0.16
C PRO A 47 0.47 18.76 1.16
N LEU A 48 -0.61 18.66 1.94
CA LEU A 48 -0.75 19.30 3.26
C LEU A 48 -0.84 18.24 4.37
N ILE A 49 0.07 18.30 5.33
CA ILE A 49 0.28 17.24 6.32
C ILE A 49 -0.18 17.72 7.71
N PHE A 50 -1.05 16.96 8.38
CA PHE A 50 -1.52 17.27 9.74
C PHE A 50 -1.31 16.10 10.70
N GLY A 51 -1.25 16.41 12.01
CA GLY A 51 -1.26 15.40 13.08
C GLY A 51 0.01 14.52 13.18
N LEU A 52 1.13 14.96 12.62
CA LEU A 52 2.33 14.11 12.52
C LEU A 52 3.22 14.16 13.76
N ASN A 53 3.44 13.01 14.39
CA ASN A 53 4.42 12.86 15.47
C ASN A 53 5.85 13.17 15.00
N LYS A 54 6.65 13.78 15.89
CA LYS A 54 8.02 14.24 15.59
C LYS A 54 8.90 13.16 14.95
N GLY A 55 8.73 11.89 15.33
CA GLY A 55 9.48 10.76 14.76
C GLY A 55 9.05 10.33 13.33
N LEU A 56 7.81 10.62 12.92
CA LEU A 56 7.28 10.28 11.59
C LEU A 56 7.48 11.40 10.57
N LYS A 57 7.82 12.62 11.01
CA LYS A 57 8.09 13.78 10.14
C LYS A 57 9.21 13.50 9.15
N GLY A 58 10.31 12.90 9.59
CA GLY A 58 11.44 12.57 8.72
C GLY A 58 11.05 11.58 7.61
N VAL A 59 10.35 10.50 7.97
CA VAL A 59 9.88 9.49 7.01
C VAL A 59 8.91 10.09 6.00
N LEU A 60 8.03 10.98 6.45
CA LEU A 60 7.05 11.58 5.55
C LEU A 60 7.66 12.60 4.59
N ILE A 61 8.60 13.42 5.05
CA ILE A 61 9.39 14.31 4.18
C ILE A 61 10.10 13.48 3.11
N LEU A 62 10.68 12.34 3.48
CA LEU A 62 11.38 11.45 2.55
C LEU A 62 10.43 10.88 1.49
N ILE A 63 9.23 10.45 1.89
CA ILE A 63 8.20 9.96 0.97
C ILE A 63 7.75 11.07 0.01
N LEU A 64 7.51 12.28 0.52
CA LEU A 64 7.12 13.44 -0.29
C LEU A 64 8.18 13.78 -1.34
N PHE A 65 9.44 13.75 -0.92
CA PHE A 65 10.58 14.03 -1.79
C PHE A 65 10.74 12.96 -2.87
N MET A 66 10.57 11.68 -2.54
CA MET A 66 10.55 10.61 -3.54
C MET A 66 9.40 10.74 -4.53
N LEU A 67 8.20 11.10 -4.06
CA LEU A 67 7.06 11.31 -4.94
C LEU A 67 7.32 12.46 -5.93
N PHE A 68 7.91 13.55 -5.45
CA PHE A 68 8.28 14.69 -6.27
C PHE A 68 9.30 14.32 -7.35
N LEU A 69 10.35 13.57 -7.00
CA LEU A 69 11.33 13.06 -7.95
C LEU A 69 10.72 12.13 -9.01
N LEU A 70 9.76 11.28 -8.61
CA LEU A 70 9.08 10.39 -9.54
C LEU A 70 8.25 11.20 -10.56
N VAL A 71 7.46 12.16 -10.09
CA VAL A 71 6.66 13.03 -10.97
C VAL A 71 7.54 13.80 -11.95
N LEU A 72 8.66 14.36 -11.46
CA LEU A 72 9.64 15.03 -12.32
C LEU A 72 10.25 14.08 -13.36
N SER A 73 10.61 12.87 -12.95
CA SER A 73 11.21 11.88 -13.85
C SER A 73 10.23 11.46 -14.95
N VAL A 74 8.95 11.27 -14.59
CA VAL A 74 7.89 10.96 -15.55
C VAL A 74 7.64 12.13 -16.50
N GLN A 75 7.57 13.37 -15.98
CA GLN A 75 7.43 14.56 -16.83
C GLN A 75 8.60 14.73 -17.80
N LEU A 76 9.82 14.50 -17.33
CA LEU A 76 11.00 14.53 -18.18
C LEU A 76 10.85 13.45 -19.27
N LEU A 77 10.62 12.19 -18.90
CA LEU A 77 10.48 11.11 -19.87
C LEU A 77 9.38 11.36 -20.92
N LEU A 78 8.25 11.93 -20.52
CA LEU A 78 7.16 12.32 -21.44
C LEU A 78 7.51 13.52 -22.32
N THR A 79 8.43 14.39 -21.92
CA THR A 79 8.87 15.55 -22.72
C THR A 79 9.91 15.16 -23.77
N TRP A 80 10.69 14.09 -23.51
CA TRP A 80 11.73 13.59 -24.43
C TRP A 80 11.27 12.39 -25.28
N SER A 81 10.02 11.94 -25.14
CA SER A 81 9.34 10.93 -25.97
C SER A 81 8.46 11.58 -27.03
#